data_AF-A0A1X7UN82-F1
#
_entry.id   AF-A0A1X7UN82-F1
#
_cell.length_a   1.000
_cell.length_b   1.000
_cell.length_c   1.000
_cell.angle_alpha   90.00
_cell.angle_beta   90.00
_cell.angle_gamma   90.00
#
_symmetry.space_group_name_H-M   'P 1'
#
loop_
_entity.id
_entity.type
_entity.pdbx_description
1 polymer ?
#
loop_
_entity_poly.entity_id
_entity_poly.type
_entity_poly.pdbx_seq_one_letter_code
_entity_poly.pdbx_strand_id
1 'polypeptide(L)'
;MVMASPSCSCHCAKAFKGFTREELMHNITEVWKDLENFPVWNRRISWEVIMLSKGVFTHYSLLFTTPGHNEGFVIHLKVAGEHNETVFSLDKVEDISSFSTLKKTELGATEPIDAWTVIVKAHNILVSMGSYHETFNNCQDYCQKVAKELGVSRPVTGSDVAVAGAVGAGILGAAAYLLYQLGKKDDKKDDD
;
A
#
# COMPACT_ATOMS: atom_id res chain seq x y z
N MET A 1 -13.63 2.41 29.58
CA MET A 1 -14.36 2.33 28.30
C MET A 1 -13.64 3.28 27.36
N VAL A 2 -12.69 2.78 26.59
CA VAL A 2 -11.87 3.61 25.69
C VAL A 2 -12.73 3.92 24.49
N MET A 3 -13.08 5.19 24.32
CA MET A 3 -13.85 5.67 23.18
C MET A 3 -13.05 5.37 21.92
N ALA A 4 -13.56 4.45 21.09
CA ALA A 4 -13.08 4.28 19.73
C ALA A 4 -13.17 5.64 19.05
N SER A 5 -12.02 6.22 18.74
CA SER A 5 -11.93 7.55 18.16
C SER A 5 -12.75 7.55 16.87
N PRO A 6 -13.73 8.47 16.71
CA PRO A 6 -14.41 8.64 15.43
C PRO A 6 -13.30 8.91 14.41
N SER A 7 -13.22 8.04 13.41
CA SER A 7 -12.12 7.97 12.46
C SER A 7 -11.78 9.36 11.95
N CYS A 8 -10.57 9.83 12.25
CA CYS A 8 -9.95 11.01 11.65
C CYS A 8 -9.71 10.72 10.17
N SER A 9 -10.79 10.71 9.40
CA SER A 9 -10.77 10.54 7.96
C SER A 9 -9.93 11.64 7.33
N CYS A 10 -9.06 11.27 6.38
CA CYS A 10 -8.29 12.22 5.60
C CYS A 10 -9.21 13.12 4.75
N HIS A 11 -10.37 12.60 4.31
CA HIS A 11 -11.33 13.28 3.43
C HIS A 11 -12.79 12.81 3.64
N CYS A 12 -13.74 13.68 3.29
CA CYS A 12 -15.17 13.57 3.63
C CYS A 12 -16.02 12.74 2.64
N ALA A 13 -15.49 11.76 1.89
CA ALA A 13 -16.38 10.93 1.07
C ALA A 13 -17.36 10.12 1.92
N LYS A 14 -18.54 9.93 1.32
CA LYS A 14 -19.62 9.10 1.83
C LYS A 14 -19.17 7.65 1.82
N ALA A 15 -18.96 7.11 3.02
CA ALA A 15 -18.62 5.70 3.19
C ALA A 15 -19.82 4.81 2.82
N PHE A 16 -19.56 3.60 2.31
CA PHE A 16 -20.62 2.66 1.96
C PHE A 16 -20.35 1.24 2.45
N LYS A 17 -21.44 0.52 2.76
CA LYS A 17 -21.43 -0.89 3.16
C LYS A 17 -21.67 -1.75 1.93
N GLY A 18 -20.73 -2.67 1.66
CA GLY A 18 -20.92 -3.90 0.89
C GLY A 18 -21.81 -3.77 -0.33
N PHE A 19 -21.23 -3.34 -1.44
CA PHE A 19 -21.99 -3.13 -2.65
C PHE A 19 -22.15 -4.41 -3.47
N THR A 20 -23.35 -4.54 -4.04
CA THR A 20 -23.57 -5.28 -5.28
C THR A 20 -22.66 -4.73 -6.38
N ARG A 21 -22.40 -5.51 -7.43
CA ARG A 21 -21.51 -5.08 -8.54
C ARG A 21 -21.97 -3.75 -9.15
N GLU A 22 -23.28 -3.55 -9.19
CA GLU A 22 -23.98 -2.40 -9.77
C GLU A 22 -23.73 -1.13 -8.96
N GLU A 23 -23.80 -1.20 -7.63
CA GLU A 23 -23.54 -0.04 -6.78
C GLU A 23 -22.05 0.34 -6.79
N LEU A 24 -21.15 -0.64 -6.84
CA LEU A 24 -19.72 -0.35 -6.99
C LEU A 24 -19.43 0.34 -8.33
N MET A 25 -20.08 -0.12 -9.41
CA MET A 25 -19.98 0.51 -10.73
C MET A 25 -20.50 1.95 -10.73
N HIS A 26 -21.62 2.20 -10.06
CA HIS A 26 -22.16 3.55 -9.91
C HIS A 26 -21.17 4.48 -9.19
N ASN A 27 -20.60 4.05 -8.07
CA ASN A 27 -19.65 4.87 -7.31
C ASN A 27 -18.36 5.15 -8.06
N ILE A 28 -17.83 4.17 -8.80
CA ILE A 28 -16.66 4.38 -9.66
C ILE A 28 -17.00 5.39 -10.75
N THR A 29 -18.17 5.27 -11.38
CA THR A 29 -18.60 6.21 -12.43
C THR A 29 -18.72 7.63 -11.90
N GLU A 30 -19.30 7.82 -10.70
CA GLU A 30 -19.41 9.14 -10.07
C GLU A 30 -18.05 9.74 -9.71
N VAL A 31 -17.10 8.94 -9.20
CA VAL A 31 -15.73 9.39 -8.91
C VAL A 31 -14.99 9.83 -10.18
N TRP A 32 -15.29 9.20 -11.33
CA TRP A 32 -14.68 9.51 -12.61
C TRP A 32 -15.35 10.63 -13.42
N LYS A 33 -16.56 11.04 -13.05
CA LYS A 33 -17.42 11.93 -13.85
C LYS A 33 -16.77 13.28 -14.20
N ASP A 34 -15.93 13.77 -13.31
CA ASP A 34 -15.33 15.10 -13.38
C ASP A 34 -13.79 15.03 -13.39
N LEU A 35 -13.23 13.93 -13.93
CA LEU A 35 -11.79 13.77 -14.14
C LEU A 35 -11.49 13.89 -15.65
N GLU A 36 -11.40 15.13 -16.14
CA GLU A 36 -11.23 15.40 -17.58
C GLU A 36 -9.85 14.97 -18.11
N ASN A 37 -8.81 15.06 -17.28
CA ASN A 37 -7.42 14.79 -17.67
C ASN A 37 -6.88 13.47 -17.10
N PHE A 38 -7.70 12.72 -16.38
CA PHE A 38 -7.30 11.45 -15.79
C PHE A 38 -7.61 10.27 -16.72
N PRO A 39 -6.85 9.17 -16.66
CA PRO A 39 -7.16 7.99 -17.46
C PRO A 39 -8.56 7.45 -17.19
N VAL A 40 -9.24 7.05 -18.26
CA VAL A 40 -10.53 6.36 -18.19
C VAL A 40 -10.41 5.14 -17.27
N TRP A 41 -11.38 4.95 -16.37
CA TRP A 41 -11.34 3.93 -15.31
C TRP A 41 -11.17 2.49 -15.82
N ASN A 42 -11.54 2.20 -17.07
CA ASN A 42 -11.41 0.88 -17.70
C ASN A 42 -10.11 0.70 -18.49
N ARG A 43 -9.24 1.71 -18.55
CA ARG A 43 -7.96 1.63 -19.24
C ARG A 43 -6.94 0.96 -18.31
N ARG A 44 -6.23 -0.05 -18.83
CA ARG A 44 -5.14 -0.69 -18.11
C ARG A 44 -3.89 0.18 -18.16
N ILE A 45 -3.40 0.60 -16.99
CA ILE A 45 -2.21 1.42 -16.82
C ILE A 45 -1.46 1.00 -15.54
N SER A 46 -0.19 1.36 -15.46
CA SER A 46 0.57 1.23 -14.23
C SER A 46 0.19 2.38 -13.29
N TRP A 47 -0.25 2.03 -12.09
CA TRP A 47 -0.61 2.99 -11.06
C TRP A 47 0.56 3.17 -10.10
N GLU A 48 0.96 4.43 -9.85
CA GLU A 48 1.82 4.75 -8.72
C GLU A 48 0.98 4.69 -7.44
N VAL A 49 1.46 3.92 -6.46
CA VAL A 49 0.74 3.66 -5.22
C VAL A 49 1.49 4.30 -4.06
N ILE A 50 0.82 5.24 -3.40
CA ILE A 50 1.36 6.00 -2.28
C ILE A 50 0.51 5.71 -1.04
N MET A 51 1.15 5.25 0.03
CA MET A 51 0.51 5.17 1.33
C MET A 51 0.51 6.54 2.00
N LEU A 52 -0.69 7.05 2.30
CA LEU A 52 -0.89 8.28 3.05
C LEU A 52 -1.14 7.93 4.52
N SER A 53 -0.58 8.72 5.43
CA SER A 53 -0.76 8.54 6.87
C SER A 53 -0.87 9.86 7.63
N LYS A 54 -1.74 9.89 8.65
CA LYS A 54 -2.01 11.08 9.48
C LYS A 54 -1.79 10.82 10.98
N GLY A 55 -0.73 11.42 11.55
CA GLY A 55 -0.58 11.68 12.99
C GLY A 55 -0.65 10.49 13.96
N VAL A 56 -0.74 10.80 15.26
CA VAL A 56 -0.48 9.91 16.43
C VAL A 56 -1.45 8.71 16.57
N PHE A 57 -2.59 8.73 15.87
CA PHE A 57 -3.56 7.63 15.78
C PHE A 57 -3.68 7.12 14.35
N THR A 58 -2.52 6.81 13.77
CA THR A 58 -2.22 6.74 12.33
C THR A 58 -3.34 6.10 11.50
N HIS A 59 -4.13 6.94 10.83
CA HIS A 59 -5.05 6.48 9.80
C HIS A 59 -4.27 6.29 8.49
N TYR A 60 -4.48 5.16 7.82
CA TYR A 60 -3.83 4.84 6.56
C TYR A 60 -4.82 4.79 5.40
N SER A 61 -4.37 5.29 4.25
CA SER A 61 -5.08 5.20 2.98
C SER A 61 -4.11 4.98 1.83
N LEU A 62 -4.61 4.46 0.71
CA LEU A 62 -3.82 4.30 -0.51
C LEU A 62 -4.29 5.32 -1.54
N LEU A 63 -3.35 6.13 -2.02
CA LEU A 63 -3.50 7.03 -3.15
C LEU A 63 -2.98 6.33 -4.40
N PHE A 64 -3.79 6.32 -5.45
CA PHE A 64 -3.47 5.84 -6.78
C PHE A 64 -3.38 7.03 -7.71
N THR A 65 -2.24 7.16 -8.37
CA THR A 65 -1.99 8.21 -9.36
C THR A 65 -1.22 7.65 -10.55
N THR A 66 -0.94 8.51 -11.52
CA THR A 66 -0.21 8.18 -12.73
C THR A 66 0.88 9.22 -12.97
N PRO A 67 2.05 8.81 -13.50
CA PRO A 67 3.14 9.74 -13.76
C PRO A 67 2.66 10.97 -14.54
N GLY A 68 3.04 12.16 -14.06
CA GLY A 68 2.69 13.43 -14.71
C GLY A 68 1.25 13.92 -14.49
N HIS A 69 0.45 13.24 -13.67
CA HIS A 69 -0.90 13.69 -13.30
C HIS A 69 -0.92 14.18 -11.86
N ASN A 70 -1.63 15.28 -11.62
CA ASN A 70 -1.90 15.78 -10.27
C ASN A 70 -3.23 15.26 -9.71
N GLU A 71 -3.95 14.48 -10.51
CA GLU A 71 -5.22 13.85 -10.19
C GLU A 71 -4.98 12.40 -9.77
N GLY A 72 -5.99 11.81 -9.13
CA GLY A 72 -5.90 10.47 -8.57
C GLY A 72 -7.22 9.97 -8.00
N PHE A 73 -7.15 8.83 -7.34
CA PHE A 73 -8.19 8.39 -6.44
C PHE A 73 -7.59 7.79 -5.17
N VAL A 74 -8.32 7.90 -4.07
CA VAL A 74 -7.94 7.32 -2.79
C VAL A 74 -8.92 6.23 -2.43
N ILE A 75 -8.40 5.10 -1.97
CA ILE A 75 -9.17 4.08 -1.28
C ILE A 75 -8.75 4.04 0.18
N HIS A 76 -9.72 3.86 1.06
CA HIS A 76 -9.44 3.61 2.46
C HIS A 76 -10.60 2.92 3.17
N LEU A 77 -10.23 2.21 4.23
CA LEU A 77 -11.15 1.67 5.21
C LEU A 77 -11.58 2.80 6.16
N LYS A 78 -12.86 2.94 6.43
CA LYS A 78 -13.40 3.75 7.54
C LYS A 78 -14.10 2.83 8.55
N VAL A 79 -14.31 3.32 9.76
CA VAL A 79 -15.12 2.63 10.78
C VAL A 79 -16.42 3.40 10.94
N ALA A 80 -17.56 2.74 10.77
CA ALA A 80 -18.88 3.37 10.87
C ALA A 80 -19.76 2.66 11.89
N GLY A 81 -20.59 3.44 12.59
CA GLY A 81 -21.61 2.92 13.49
C GLY A 81 -21.08 2.34 14.81
N GLU A 82 -21.99 1.71 15.54
CA GLU A 82 -21.68 0.89 16.72
C GLU A 82 -21.19 -0.49 16.24
N HIS A 83 -20.28 -1.13 17.00
CA HIS A 83 -19.67 -2.45 16.70
C HIS A 83 -18.45 -2.49 15.74
N ASN A 84 -17.69 -1.41 15.60
CA ASN A 84 -16.41 -1.42 14.86
C ASN A 84 -16.54 -1.92 13.42
N GLU A 85 -17.65 -1.60 12.76
CA GLU A 85 -17.91 -2.07 11.40
C GLU A 85 -17.03 -1.34 10.39
N THR A 86 -16.39 -2.10 9.50
CA THR A 86 -15.54 -1.56 8.45
C THR A 86 -16.37 -1.20 7.22
N VAL A 87 -16.10 -0.03 6.66
CA VAL A 87 -16.79 0.45 5.46
C VAL A 87 -15.77 0.93 4.44
N PHE A 88 -16.08 0.72 3.17
CA PHE A 88 -15.21 1.13 2.07
C PHE A 88 -15.49 2.58 1.71
N SER A 89 -14.43 3.31 1.39
CA SER A 89 -14.53 4.67 0.87
C SER A 89 -13.57 4.85 -0.29
N LEU A 90 -14.10 5.48 -1.33
CA LEU A 90 -13.43 5.81 -2.57
C LEU A 90 -13.61 7.31 -2.78
N ASP A 91 -12.50 8.02 -2.90
CA ASP A 91 -12.47 9.47 -3.03
C ASP A 91 -11.76 9.83 -4.34
N LYS A 92 -12.33 10.82 -5.05
CA LYS A 92 -11.65 11.50 -6.15
C LYS A 92 -10.55 12.40 -5.59
N VAL A 93 -9.44 12.50 -6.29
CA VAL A 93 -8.37 13.46 -5.99
C VAL A 93 -8.17 14.34 -7.21
N GLU A 94 -8.51 15.62 -7.09
CA GLU A 94 -8.27 16.63 -8.13
C GLU A 94 -6.84 17.19 -8.05
N ASP A 95 -6.28 17.22 -6.84
CA ASP A 95 -4.96 17.78 -6.57
C ASP A 95 -4.27 17.02 -5.43
N ILE A 96 -3.19 16.30 -5.74
CA ILE A 96 -2.39 15.54 -4.77
C ILE A 96 -1.69 16.45 -3.76
N SER A 97 -1.53 17.74 -4.07
CA SER A 97 -0.98 18.75 -3.15
C SER A 97 -1.88 18.97 -1.93
N SER A 98 -3.18 18.67 -2.04
CA SER A 98 -4.12 18.69 -0.90
C SER A 98 -3.71 17.78 0.25
N PHE A 99 -2.87 16.76 -0.01
CA PHE A 99 -2.29 15.87 0.98
C PHE A 99 -0.94 16.33 1.54
N SER A 100 -0.57 17.61 1.40
CA SER A 100 0.71 18.17 1.87
C SER A 100 0.96 17.99 3.37
N THR A 101 -0.10 17.92 4.17
CA THR A 101 -0.03 17.71 5.63
C THR A 101 0.08 16.23 6.03
N LEU A 102 -0.05 15.31 5.08
CA LEU A 102 0.01 13.87 5.31
C LEU A 102 1.42 13.34 5.05
N LYS A 103 1.84 12.35 5.85
CA LYS A 103 3.07 11.61 5.55
C LYS A 103 2.79 10.68 4.36
N LYS A 104 3.59 10.83 3.31
CA LYS A 104 3.52 10.06 2.07
C LYS A 104 4.64 9.01 2.06
N THR A 105 4.29 7.76 1.77
CA THR A 105 5.25 6.67 1.60
C THR A 105 4.99 6.00 0.26
N GLU A 106 5.92 6.15 -0.68
CA GLU A 106 5.84 5.50 -1.98
C GLU A 106 5.99 3.98 -1.83
N LEU A 107 4.97 3.23 -2.24
CA LEU A 107 5.01 1.77 -2.19
C LEU A 107 5.58 1.18 -3.49
N GLY A 108 5.52 1.92 -4.59
CA GLY A 108 5.94 1.50 -5.91
C GLY A 108 4.80 1.64 -6.91
N ALA A 109 4.81 0.80 -7.94
CA ALA A 109 3.79 0.79 -8.97
C ALA A 109 3.17 -0.59 -9.18
N THR A 110 1.97 -0.63 -9.75
CA THR A 110 1.31 -1.87 -10.18
C THR A 110 1.77 -2.28 -11.57
N GLU A 111 1.63 -3.56 -11.91
CA GLU A 111 1.49 -3.96 -13.32
C GLU A 111 0.29 -3.25 -13.98
N PRO A 112 0.22 -3.14 -15.31
CA PRO A 112 -0.91 -2.50 -15.98
C PRO A 112 -2.26 -3.13 -15.65
N ILE A 113 -3.11 -2.41 -14.92
CA ILE A 113 -4.45 -2.82 -14.50
C ILE A 113 -5.43 -1.65 -14.58
N ASP A 114 -6.71 -1.93 -14.81
CA ASP A 114 -7.75 -0.89 -14.80
C ASP A 114 -8.18 -0.54 -13.37
N ALA A 115 -8.69 0.68 -13.19
CA ALA A 115 -9.13 1.17 -11.88
C ALA A 115 -10.29 0.37 -11.32
N TRP A 116 -11.19 -0.13 -12.19
CA TRP A 116 -12.27 -1.03 -11.79
C TRP A 116 -11.71 -2.26 -11.05
N THR A 117 -10.70 -2.92 -11.62
CA THR A 117 -10.04 -4.09 -11.03
C THR A 117 -9.34 -3.74 -9.72
N VAL A 118 -8.68 -2.58 -9.63
CA VAL A 118 -8.08 -2.07 -8.38
C VAL A 118 -9.14 -1.97 -7.28
N ILE A 119 -10.27 -1.31 -7.59
CA ILE A 119 -11.31 -0.98 -6.64
C ILE A 119 -12.09 -2.24 -6.21
N VAL A 120 -12.37 -3.16 -7.14
CA VAL A 120 -13.00 -4.46 -6.83
C VAL A 120 -12.13 -5.29 -5.90
N LYS A 121 -10.82 -5.43 -6.20
CA LYS A 121 -9.90 -6.16 -5.33
C LYS A 121 -9.84 -5.54 -3.93
N ALA A 122 -9.73 -4.22 -3.87
CA ALA A 122 -9.70 -3.48 -2.63
C ALA A 122 -10.98 -3.62 -1.81
N HIS A 123 -12.15 -3.59 -2.46
CA HIS A 123 -13.45 -3.82 -1.83
C HIS A 123 -13.55 -5.25 -1.28
N ASN A 124 -13.18 -6.25 -2.06
CA ASN A 124 -13.24 -7.66 -1.65
C ASN A 124 -12.35 -7.95 -0.44
N ILE A 125 -11.16 -7.32 -0.37
CA ILE A 125 -10.29 -7.41 0.80
C ILE A 125 -11.00 -6.83 2.03
N LEU A 126 -11.61 -5.65 1.92
CA LEU A 126 -12.32 -5.04 3.06
C LEU A 126 -13.45 -5.93 3.57
N VAL A 127 -14.28 -6.48 2.66
CA VAL A 127 -15.36 -7.41 3.01
C VAL A 127 -14.80 -8.66 3.72
N SER A 128 -13.64 -9.17 3.28
CA SER A 128 -13.01 -10.34 3.90
C SER A 128 -12.44 -10.11 5.30
N MET A 129 -12.18 -8.85 5.67
CA MET A 129 -11.59 -8.50 6.98
C MET A 129 -12.60 -8.53 8.13
N GLY A 130 -13.90 -8.36 7.84
CA GLY A 130 -14.92 -8.28 8.88
C GLY A 130 -14.78 -7.03 9.77
N SER A 131 -14.88 -7.20 11.08
CA SER A 131 -14.84 -6.09 12.05
C SER A 131 -13.44 -5.53 12.27
N TYR A 132 -13.37 -4.22 12.53
CA TYR A 132 -12.13 -3.52 12.84
C TYR A 132 -11.57 -3.98 14.19
N HIS A 133 -10.26 -4.21 14.23
CA HIS A 133 -9.54 -4.53 15.46
C HIS A 133 -8.20 -3.76 15.50
N GLU A 134 -7.71 -3.38 16.68
CA GLU A 134 -6.55 -2.47 16.79
C GLU A 134 -5.25 -3.10 16.26
N THR A 135 -5.08 -4.42 16.46
CA THR A 135 -3.86 -5.16 16.09
C THR A 135 -3.91 -5.86 14.74
N PHE A 136 -5.10 -6.21 14.26
CA PHE A 136 -5.34 -6.89 12.98
C PHE A 136 -6.65 -6.37 12.40
N ASN A 137 -6.86 -6.47 11.09
CA ASN A 137 -8.07 -5.93 10.48
C ASN A 137 -8.25 -4.41 10.67
N ASN A 138 -7.14 -3.66 10.73
CA ASN A 138 -7.14 -2.19 10.78
C ASN A 138 -6.82 -1.56 9.41
N CYS A 139 -6.80 -0.23 9.36
CA CYS A 139 -6.52 0.53 8.14
C CYS A 139 -5.10 0.28 7.58
N GLN A 140 -4.11 -0.02 8.42
CA GLN A 140 -2.76 -0.34 7.97
C GLN A 140 -2.70 -1.74 7.32
N ASP A 141 -3.24 -2.75 8.00
CA ASP A 141 -3.33 -4.12 7.50
C ASP A 141 -4.12 -4.18 6.20
N TYR A 142 -5.22 -3.43 6.11
CA TYR A 142 -5.98 -3.23 4.88
C TYR A 142 -5.10 -2.74 3.73
N CYS A 143 -4.39 -1.61 3.91
CA CYS A 143 -3.55 -1.03 2.87
C CYS A 143 -2.43 -1.99 2.43
N GLN A 144 -1.84 -2.74 3.37
CA GLN A 144 -0.81 -3.73 3.08
C GLN A 144 -1.35 -4.91 2.26
N LYS A 145 -2.52 -5.45 2.62
CA LYS A 145 -3.19 -6.52 1.88
C LYS A 145 -3.54 -6.08 0.46
N VAL A 146 -4.07 -4.87 0.30
CA VAL A 146 -4.40 -4.32 -1.02
C VAL A 146 -3.14 -4.15 -1.87
N ALA A 147 -2.09 -3.50 -1.36
CA ALA A 147 -0.85 -3.31 -2.11
C ALA A 147 -0.24 -4.65 -2.55
N LYS A 148 -0.26 -5.66 -1.67
CA LYS A 148 0.21 -7.02 -1.99
C LYS A 148 -0.64 -7.68 -3.08
N GLU A 149 -1.96 -7.62 -2.99
CA GLU A 149 -2.90 -8.20 -3.95
C GLU A 149 -2.84 -7.56 -5.35
N LEU A 150 -2.40 -6.30 -5.41
CA LEU A 150 -2.18 -5.57 -6.65
C LEU A 150 -0.77 -5.76 -7.22
N GLY A 151 0.09 -6.52 -6.53
CA GLY A 151 1.48 -6.75 -6.97
C GLY A 151 2.31 -5.47 -6.98
N VAL A 152 2.02 -4.52 -6.08
CA VAL A 152 2.77 -3.26 -5.99
C VAL A 152 4.23 -3.58 -5.68
N SER A 153 5.12 -3.12 -6.56
CA SER A 153 6.55 -3.30 -6.40
C SER A 153 7.29 -2.01 -6.73
N ARG A 154 8.40 -1.76 -6.03
CA ARG A 154 9.30 -0.66 -6.39
C ARG A 154 10.12 -1.08 -7.59
N PRO A 155 10.34 -0.19 -8.58
CA PRO A 155 11.41 -0.39 -9.54
C PRO A 155 12.71 -0.60 -8.78
N VAL A 156 13.46 -1.66 -9.09
CA VAL A 156 14.79 -1.87 -8.53
C VAL A 156 15.65 -0.71 -9.00
N THR A 157 15.98 0.21 -8.11
CA THR A 157 16.86 1.33 -8.45
C THR A 157 18.31 0.86 -8.37
N GLY A 158 19.22 1.49 -9.12
CA GLY A 158 20.66 1.16 -9.05
C GLY A 158 21.25 1.25 -7.63
N SER A 159 20.60 1.97 -6.72
CA SER A 159 20.97 2.04 -5.30
C SER A 159 20.66 0.76 -4.53
N ASP A 160 19.60 0.04 -4.88
CA ASP A 160 19.23 -1.25 -4.27
C ASP A 160 20.22 -2.36 -4.69
N VAL A 161 20.73 -2.28 -5.93
CA VAL A 161 21.77 -3.18 -6.45
C VAL A 161 23.12 -2.91 -5.77
N ALA A 162 23.43 -1.66 -5.42
CA ALA A 162 24.64 -1.32 -4.68
C ALA A 162 24.61 -1.88 -3.24
N VAL A 163 23.46 -1.86 -2.57
CA VAL A 163 23.30 -2.47 -1.24
C VAL A 163 23.38 -4.00 -1.33
N ALA A 164 22.73 -4.62 -2.30
CA ALA A 164 22.84 -6.06 -2.52
C ALA A 164 24.27 -6.50 -2.89
N GLY A 165 24.98 -5.71 -3.69
CA GLY A 165 26.40 -5.93 -4.03
C GLY A 165 27.34 -5.78 -2.83
N ALA A 166 27.09 -4.82 -1.94
CA ALA A 166 27.88 -4.63 -0.71
C ALA A 166 27.66 -5.77 0.30
N VAL A 167 26.43 -6.28 0.44
CA VAL A 167 26.14 -7.44 1.30
C VAL A 167 26.69 -8.73 0.68
N GLY A 168 26.60 -8.89 -0.63
CA GLY A 168 27.17 -10.04 -1.35
C GLY A 168 28.69 -10.14 -1.22
N ALA A 169 29.41 -9.01 -1.37
CA ALA A 169 30.85 -8.95 -1.15
C ALA A 169 31.24 -9.14 0.33
N GLY A 170 30.42 -8.63 1.26
CA GLY A 170 30.63 -8.82 2.70
C GLY A 170 30.46 -10.26 3.17
N ILE A 171 29.45 -10.98 2.67
CA ILE A 171 29.18 -12.38 3.04
C ILE A 171 30.20 -13.32 2.38
N LEU A 172 30.57 -13.10 1.11
CA LEU A 172 31.63 -13.88 0.47
C LEU A 172 33.01 -13.61 1.09
N GLY A 173 33.31 -12.37 1.47
CA GLY A 173 34.54 -12.01 2.18
C GLY A 173 34.63 -12.64 3.58
N ALA A 174 33.54 -12.63 4.34
CA ALA A 174 33.49 -13.25 5.66
C ALA A 174 33.56 -14.79 5.60
N ALA A 175 32.88 -15.42 4.64
CA ALA A 175 32.94 -16.86 4.43
C ALA A 175 34.34 -17.32 3.96
N ALA A 176 34.98 -16.58 3.05
CA ALA A 176 36.35 -16.86 2.61
C ALA A 176 37.37 -16.68 3.75
N TYR A 177 37.21 -15.65 4.59
CA TYR A 177 38.07 -15.42 5.75
C TYR A 177 37.91 -16.51 6.83
N LEU A 178 36.68 -16.96 7.09
CA LEU A 178 36.42 -18.07 8.02
C LEU A 178 36.97 -19.40 7.50
N LEU A 179 36.82 -19.70 6.19
CA LEU A 179 37.42 -20.89 5.59
C LEU A 179 38.96 -20.84 5.60
N TYR A 180 39.56 -19.66 5.38
CA TYR A 180 41.01 -19.48 5.50
C TYR A 180 41.53 -19.70 6.93
N GLN A 181 40.79 -19.22 7.95
CA GLN A 181 41.15 -19.42 9.36
C GLN A 181 40.93 -20.87 9.82
N LEU A 182 39.94 -21.58 9.26
CA LEU A 182 39.71 -22.99 9.54
C LEU A 182 40.77 -23.88 8.87
N GLY A 183 41.19 -23.57 7.64
CA GLY A 183 42.25 -24.32 6.95
C GLY A 183 43.64 -24.21 7.61
N LYS A 184 43.90 -23.17 8.42
CA LYS A 184 45.17 -23.02 9.15
C LYS A 184 45.24 -23.79 10.48
N LYS A 185 44.13 -24.34 10.96
CA LYS A 185 44.10 -25.05 12.26
C LYS A 185 44.40 -26.54 12.16
N ASP A 186 44.37 -27.12 10.96
CA ASP A 186 44.57 -28.57 10.78
C ASP A 186 46.01 -28.95 10.43
N ASP A 187 46.90 -27.99 10.13
CA ASP A 187 48.33 -28.24 9.83
C ASP A 187 49.25 -28.25 11.08
N LYS A 188 48.70 -28.33 12.30
CA LYS A 188 49.49 -28.43 13.55
C LYS A 188 49.00 -29.53 14.48
N LYS A 189 49.15 -30.77 14.02
CA LYS A 189 49.21 -32.04 14.74
C LYS A 189 49.68 -33.02 13.65
N ASP A 190 50.92 -33.46 13.61
CA ASP A 190 51.60 -34.25 14.62
C ASP A 190 53.12 -34.07 14.45
N ASP A 191 53.83 -33.89 15.56
CA ASP A 191 55.23 -34.25 15.74
C ASP A 191 55.46 -34.29 17.26
N ASP A 192 55.23 -35.47 17.84
CA ASP A 192 55.87 -35.98 19.06
C ASP A 192 55.85 -37.52 19.01
#